data_AF-U6GHX6-F1
#
_entry.id   AF-U6GHX6-F1
#
_cell.length_a   1.000
_cell.length_b   1.000
_cell.length_c   1.000
_cell.angle_alpha   90.00
_cell.angle_beta   90.00
_cell.angle_gamma   90.00
#
_symmetry.space_group_name_H-M   'P 1'
#
loop_
_entity.id
_entity.type
_entity.pdbx_description
1 polymer ?
#
loop_
_entity_poly.entity_id
_entity_poly.type
_entity_poly.pdbx_seq_one_letter_code
_entity_poly.pdbx_strand_id
1 'polypeptide(L)'
;MEGDSRISREITGADTPTNCDAELRIKRMEFRVKTRNALQPEFLQAFTEVCDSLRQFLTKNPQYIPALEAISEPDRLITFRVPWFDDKGSLFSSAIGPCKGGLRFHPTVSLSVIKFLGFEQIFKNSLTGLPMGGGKGGSDFDPKGKSVAEIRRFCQSFMTELAKHIGPSRDVPAGDIGVGTREIGFLFGQYKRLCSNFEGALTGKDIGWGGSEIRPEATGYGCAYFAENVLDQLLNDTLKGKKCILSGCGNVAVYCAEKLLEMGAEVLTLSDSSGTIYCSAGFSKEEIRTIKEAKATDRAVRVEAFANVGTKKTTEDNGFTNMKGISS
;
A
#
# COMPACT_ATOMS: atom_id res chain seq x y z
N MET A 1 58.26 39.67 24.73
CA MET A 1 56.86 40.03 25.03
C MET A 1 56.03 38.88 24.47
N GLU A 2 55.87 37.82 25.28
CA GLU A 2 54.63 37.51 26.02
C GLU A 2 53.44 37.36 25.06
N GLY A 3 52.71 36.25 24.94
CA GLY A 3 52.68 34.92 25.57
C GLY A 3 51.38 34.24 25.07
N ASP A 4 51.31 32.91 25.03
CA ASP A 4 50.29 32.08 25.68
C ASP A 4 50.41 30.61 25.20
N SER A 5 49.78 29.75 25.96
CA SER A 5 50.12 28.39 26.35
C SER A 5 49.16 27.35 25.76
N ARG A 6 49.50 26.07 26.03
CA ARG A 6 48.69 24.83 25.89
C ARG A 6 48.81 24.21 24.49
N ILE A 7 49.09 22.92 24.32
CA ILE A 7 48.65 21.74 25.07
C ILE A 7 49.75 20.67 24.97
N SER A 8 50.26 20.25 26.13
CA SER A 8 51.05 19.03 26.32
C SER A 8 50.11 17.86 26.66
N ARG A 9 50.13 16.79 25.87
CA ARG A 9 49.85 15.39 26.27
C ARG A 9 50.04 14.48 25.04
N GLU A 10 51.27 14.04 24.82
CA GLU A 10 51.53 12.84 24.03
C GLU A 10 51.10 11.63 24.84
N ILE A 11 50.14 10.88 24.30
CA ILE A 11 49.71 9.58 24.80
C ILE A 11 50.68 8.56 24.22
N THR A 12 51.71 8.19 24.97
CA THR A 12 52.53 6.99 24.70
C THR A 12 52.17 5.92 25.71
N GLY A 13 51.50 4.86 25.24
CA GLY A 13 51.21 3.67 26.02
C GLY A 13 49.94 2.98 25.54
N ALA A 14 50.06 2.04 24.61
CA ALA A 14 49.00 1.09 24.31
C ALA A 14 49.52 -0.31 24.65
N ASP A 15 48.96 -0.86 25.73
CA ASP A 15 49.20 -2.20 26.24
C ASP A 15 48.93 -3.26 25.16
N THR A 16 49.88 -4.18 24.96
CA THR A 16 49.62 -5.42 24.23
C THR A 16 48.56 -6.23 24.98
N PRO A 17 47.42 -6.60 24.34
CA PRO A 17 46.36 -7.35 25.01
C PRO A 17 46.88 -8.68 25.57
N THR A 18 46.50 -9.01 26.80
CA THR A 18 46.78 -10.33 27.37
C THR A 18 46.03 -11.42 26.60
N ASN A 19 46.57 -12.64 26.56
CA ASN A 19 45.99 -13.79 25.84
C ASN A 19 44.51 -14.06 26.19
N CYS A 20 44.11 -13.76 27.43
CA CYS A 20 42.74 -13.90 27.93
C CYS A 20 41.77 -12.88 27.30
N ASP A 21 42.24 -11.65 27.05
CA ASP A 21 41.44 -10.61 26.40
C ASP A 21 41.21 -10.91 24.91
N ALA A 22 42.22 -11.46 24.24
CA ALA A 22 42.10 -11.87 22.84
C ALA A 22 41.06 -13.00 22.65
N GLU A 23 41.07 -14.01 23.52
CA GLU A 23 40.12 -15.13 23.44
C GLU A 23 38.67 -14.68 23.69
N LEU A 24 38.46 -13.73 24.61
CA LEU A 24 37.15 -13.14 24.86
C LEU A 24 36.64 -12.37 23.62
N ARG A 25 37.53 -11.65 22.92
CA ARG A 25 37.20 -10.91 21.70
C ARG A 25 36.83 -11.84 20.54
N ILE A 26 37.53 -12.98 20.39
CA ILE A 26 37.19 -14.03 19.42
C ILE A 26 35.79 -14.58 19.68
N LYS A 27 35.48 -14.96 20.93
CA LYS A 27 34.15 -15.48 21.30
C LYS A 27 33.03 -14.47 21.02
N ARG A 28 33.27 -13.18 21.29
CA ARG A 28 32.29 -12.11 21.01
C ARG A 28 32.06 -11.93 19.50
N MET A 29 33.10 -12.01 18.68
CA MET A 29 32.98 -11.99 17.22
C MET A 29 32.16 -13.19 16.73
N GLU A 30 32.52 -14.40 17.13
CA GLU A 30 31.80 -15.62 16.74
C GLU A 30 30.30 -15.53 17.08
N PHE A 31 29.98 -15.05 18.29
CA PHE A 31 28.59 -14.85 18.71
C PHE A 31 27.84 -13.90 17.76
N ARG A 32 28.42 -12.74 17.43
CA ARG A 32 27.79 -11.77 16.52
C ARG A 32 27.54 -12.34 15.12
N VAL A 33 28.53 -13.04 14.55
CA VAL A 33 28.42 -13.66 13.22
C VAL A 33 27.36 -14.77 13.22
N LYS A 34 27.34 -15.62 14.26
CA LYS A 34 26.35 -16.69 14.42
C LYS A 34 24.93 -16.15 14.59
N THR A 35 24.74 -15.08 15.37
CA THR A 35 23.42 -14.47 15.56
C THR A 35 22.87 -13.82 14.29
N ARG A 36 23.70 -13.12 13.51
CA ARG A 36 23.25 -12.48 12.25
C ARG A 36 22.89 -13.48 11.16
N ASN A 37 23.52 -14.65 11.17
CA ASN A 37 23.39 -15.66 10.12
C ASN A 37 22.74 -16.97 10.62
N ALA A 38 21.86 -16.88 11.63
CA ALA A 38 21.31 -18.03 12.36
C ALA A 38 20.58 -19.07 11.47
N LEU A 39 20.15 -18.69 10.27
CA LEU A 39 19.45 -19.56 9.31
C LEU A 39 20.35 -20.06 8.17
N GLN A 40 21.68 -19.94 8.28
CA GLN A 40 22.65 -20.33 7.24
C GLN A 40 23.64 -21.39 7.77
N PRO A 41 23.19 -22.64 8.00
CA PRO A 41 23.99 -23.65 8.70
C PRO A 41 25.33 -23.99 8.00
N GLU A 42 25.37 -24.01 6.66
CA GLU A 42 26.58 -24.33 5.89
C GLU A 42 27.61 -23.19 5.96
N PHE A 43 27.17 -21.93 5.91
CA PHE A 43 28.06 -20.79 6.10
C PHE A 43 28.64 -20.77 7.51
N LEU A 44 27.80 -21.02 8.52
CA LEU A 44 28.24 -21.07 9.91
C LEU A 44 29.22 -22.22 10.18
N GLN A 45 29.07 -23.36 9.50
CA GLN A 45 30.04 -24.45 9.54
C GLN A 45 31.40 -23.99 8.99
N ALA A 46 31.43 -23.47 7.76
CA ALA A 46 32.67 -23.03 7.12
C ALA A 46 33.37 -21.90 7.91
N PHE A 47 32.61 -20.93 8.42
CA PHE A 47 33.13 -19.85 9.26
C PHE A 47 33.75 -20.39 10.56
N THR A 48 33.13 -21.38 11.20
CA THR A 48 33.63 -21.98 12.44
C THR A 48 34.94 -22.73 12.20
N GLU A 49 35.03 -23.54 11.14
CA GLU A 49 36.24 -24.28 10.78
C GLU A 49 37.45 -23.34 10.50
N VAL A 50 37.20 -22.22 9.82
CA VAL A 50 38.22 -21.18 9.57
C VAL A 50 38.62 -20.48 10.86
N CYS A 51 37.67 -20.12 11.72
CA CYS A 51 37.96 -19.50 13.01
C CYS A 51 38.83 -20.40 13.91
N ASP A 52 38.52 -21.70 13.98
CA ASP A 52 39.28 -22.66 14.77
C ASP A 52 40.71 -22.82 14.27
N SER A 53 40.89 -22.89 12.95
CA SER A 53 42.21 -22.98 12.31
C SER A 53 43.06 -21.73 12.54
N LEU A 54 42.43 -20.56 12.57
CA LEU A 54 43.11 -19.27 12.79
C LEU A 54 43.21 -18.88 14.27
N ARG A 55 42.59 -19.62 15.19
CA ARG A 55 42.47 -19.25 16.61
C ARG A 55 43.81 -18.90 17.24
N GLN A 56 44.80 -19.78 17.12
CA GLN A 56 46.14 -19.54 17.68
C GLN A 56 46.82 -18.30 17.10
N PHE A 57 46.61 -18.01 15.82
CA PHE A 57 47.16 -16.83 15.15
C PHE A 57 46.48 -15.55 15.62
N LEU A 58 45.14 -15.54 15.71
CA LEU A 58 44.34 -14.39 16.14
C LEU A 58 44.58 -14.05 17.62
N THR A 59 44.78 -15.06 18.46
CA THR A 59 45.13 -14.89 19.88
C THR A 59 46.49 -14.19 20.03
N LYS A 60 47.46 -14.47 19.14
CA LYS A 60 48.76 -13.78 19.10
C LYS A 60 48.72 -12.43 18.38
N ASN A 61 47.76 -12.22 17.47
CA ASN A 61 47.63 -11.02 16.64
C ASN A 61 46.18 -10.47 16.66
N PRO A 62 45.71 -9.95 17.80
CA PRO A 62 44.31 -9.59 18.01
C PRO A 62 43.83 -8.39 17.17
N GLN A 63 44.75 -7.64 16.54
CA GLN A 63 44.42 -6.54 15.62
C GLN A 63 43.71 -7.01 14.35
N TYR A 64 43.80 -8.30 13.98
CA TYR A 64 43.14 -8.86 12.80
C TYR A 64 41.74 -9.41 13.06
N ILE A 65 41.28 -9.49 14.32
CA ILE A 65 39.93 -9.97 14.67
C ILE A 65 38.84 -9.14 13.96
N PRO A 66 38.89 -7.79 13.93
CA PRO A 66 37.89 -7.00 13.20
C PRO A 66 37.93 -7.23 11.69
N ALA A 67 39.09 -7.58 11.12
CA ALA A 67 39.22 -7.86 9.69
C ALA A 67 38.55 -9.19 9.31
N LEU A 68 38.71 -10.23 10.13
CA LEU A 68 38.01 -11.50 9.91
C LEU A 68 36.49 -11.35 10.07
N GLU A 69 36.04 -10.55 11.04
CA GLU A 69 34.63 -10.21 11.19
C GLU A 69 34.09 -9.46 9.97
N ALA A 70 34.83 -8.48 9.46
CA ALA A 70 34.43 -7.72 8.28
C ALA A 70 34.33 -8.60 7.03
N ILE A 71 35.30 -9.51 6.80
CA ILE A 71 35.30 -10.41 5.64
C ILE A 71 34.20 -11.48 5.74
N SER A 72 33.74 -11.81 6.95
CA SER A 72 32.60 -12.72 7.14
C SER A 72 31.27 -12.12 6.71
N GLU A 73 31.21 -10.79 6.53
CA GLU A 73 30.08 -10.09 5.96
C GLU A 73 30.40 -9.77 4.49
N PRO A 74 29.63 -10.27 3.52
CA PRO A 74 29.88 -9.94 2.12
C PRO A 74 29.72 -8.43 1.92
N ASP A 75 30.73 -7.78 1.30
CA ASP A 75 30.68 -6.36 0.93
C ASP A 75 29.42 -5.99 0.12
N ARG A 76 28.86 -6.99 -0.58
CA ARG A 76 27.58 -6.89 -1.27
C ARG A 76 26.96 -8.27 -1.47
N LEU A 77 25.77 -8.48 -0.91
CA LEU A 77 24.91 -9.62 -1.23
C LEU A 77 23.80 -9.15 -2.17
N ILE A 78 23.80 -9.62 -3.43
CA ILE A 78 22.76 -9.29 -4.41
C ILE A 78 21.90 -10.52 -4.66
N THR A 79 20.67 -10.49 -4.15
CA THR A 79 19.66 -11.53 -4.41
C THR A 79 18.57 -10.94 -5.29
N PHE A 80 18.30 -11.55 -6.45
CA PHE A 80 17.26 -11.09 -7.35
C PHE A 80 16.54 -12.25 -8.04
N ARG A 81 15.26 -12.06 -8.33
CA ARG A 81 14.47 -12.95 -9.18
C ARG A 81 14.77 -12.62 -10.65
N VAL A 82 14.84 -13.61 -11.53
CA VAL A 82 14.94 -13.40 -12.99
C VAL A 82 13.58 -13.68 -13.68
N PRO A 83 12.65 -12.72 -13.71
CA PRO A 83 11.67 -12.64 -14.78
C PRO A 83 12.25 -11.81 -15.94
N TRP A 84 12.25 -12.32 -17.16
CA TRP A 84 12.71 -11.58 -18.34
C TRP A 84 11.55 -11.30 -19.31
N PHE A 85 11.62 -10.13 -19.97
CA PHE A 85 10.83 -9.68 -21.12
C PHE A 85 11.72 -8.81 -22.01
N ASP A 86 11.42 -8.75 -23.31
CA ASP A 86 12.14 -7.91 -24.28
C ASP A 86 11.82 -6.40 -24.15
N ASP A 87 12.42 -5.59 -25.02
CA ASP A 87 12.45 -4.11 -25.03
C ASP A 87 11.07 -3.40 -25.02
N LYS A 88 9.95 -4.13 -24.98
CA LYS A 88 8.59 -3.57 -25.03
C LYS A 88 7.86 -3.49 -23.67
N GLY A 89 8.40 -4.10 -22.62
CA GLY A 89 8.09 -3.82 -21.20
C GLY A 89 6.62 -3.86 -20.76
N SER A 90 6.25 -4.89 -20.00
CA SER A 90 5.20 -4.77 -18.97
C SER A 90 5.51 -5.67 -17.76
N LEU A 91 5.23 -5.15 -16.55
CA LEU A 91 5.56 -5.77 -15.26
C LEU A 91 4.55 -6.84 -14.80
N PHE A 92 3.44 -7.06 -15.51
CA PHE A 92 2.42 -8.03 -15.10
C PHE A 92 1.91 -8.92 -16.24
N SER A 93 0.92 -8.48 -17.04
CA SER A 93 0.46 -9.25 -18.21
C SER A 93 -0.36 -8.39 -19.16
N SER A 94 -0.06 -8.44 -20.45
CA SER A 94 -0.84 -7.82 -21.54
C SER A 94 -1.55 -8.85 -22.42
N ALA A 95 -1.67 -10.11 -21.96
CA ALA A 95 -2.12 -11.24 -22.78
C ALA A 95 -3.51 -11.05 -23.41
N ILE A 96 -4.41 -10.34 -22.71
CA ILE A 96 -5.79 -10.10 -23.16
C ILE A 96 -6.05 -8.63 -23.51
N GLY A 97 -5.03 -7.77 -23.55
CA GLY A 97 -5.15 -6.35 -23.87
C GLY A 97 -4.14 -5.46 -23.15
N PRO A 98 -4.23 -4.12 -23.29
CA PRO A 98 -3.34 -3.17 -22.61
C PRO A 98 -3.36 -3.39 -21.09
N CYS A 99 -2.22 -3.15 -20.44
CA CYS A 99 -2.16 -3.26 -18.99
C CYS A 99 -3.13 -2.29 -18.33
N LYS A 100 -3.83 -2.76 -17.29
CA LYS A 100 -4.85 -1.97 -16.62
C LYS A 100 -4.74 -2.14 -15.11
N GLY A 101 -4.51 -1.03 -14.42
CA GLY A 101 -4.30 -1.03 -12.98
C GLY A 101 -4.46 0.33 -12.33
N GLY A 102 -4.73 0.35 -11.03
CA GLY A 102 -4.75 1.59 -10.24
C GLY A 102 -3.34 2.04 -9.81
N LEU A 103 -3.18 3.35 -9.61
CA LEU A 103 -2.01 3.97 -8.98
C LEU A 103 -2.31 4.23 -7.49
N ARG A 104 -1.44 3.77 -6.59
CA ARG A 104 -1.59 3.98 -5.14
C ARG A 104 -0.54 4.94 -4.58
N PHE A 105 -0.94 6.00 -3.89
CA PHE A 105 -0.07 6.90 -3.14
C PHE A 105 -0.30 6.72 -1.64
N HIS A 106 0.60 6.00 -0.98
CA HIS A 106 0.48 5.70 0.45
C HIS A 106 1.85 5.34 1.03
N PRO A 107 2.20 5.77 2.26
CA PRO A 107 3.53 5.55 2.85
C PRO A 107 3.95 4.08 3.01
N THR A 108 3.01 3.14 2.92
CA THR A 108 3.30 1.69 2.98
C THR A 108 3.49 1.03 1.62
N VAL A 109 3.42 1.79 0.52
CA VAL A 109 3.65 1.25 -0.81
C VAL A 109 5.10 0.75 -0.91
N SER A 110 5.25 -0.50 -1.32
CA SER A 110 6.52 -1.13 -1.65
C SER A 110 6.37 -1.96 -2.91
N LEU A 111 7.48 -2.39 -3.50
CA LEU A 111 7.45 -3.28 -4.67
C LEU A 111 6.64 -4.56 -4.39
N SER A 112 6.72 -5.10 -3.17
CA SER A 112 5.94 -6.28 -2.76
C SER A 112 4.42 -6.02 -2.86
N VAL A 113 3.96 -4.90 -2.31
CA VAL A 113 2.54 -4.50 -2.35
C VAL A 113 2.06 -4.28 -3.79
N ILE A 114 2.87 -3.60 -4.61
CA ILE A 114 2.54 -3.38 -6.03
C ILE A 114 2.45 -4.70 -6.79
N LYS A 115 3.37 -5.63 -6.54
CA LYS A 115 3.36 -6.97 -7.17
C LYS A 115 2.15 -7.80 -6.78
N PHE A 116 1.82 -7.83 -5.50
CA PHE A 116 0.62 -8.50 -4.99
C PHE A 116 -0.63 -7.98 -5.69
N LEU A 117 -0.84 -6.66 -5.68
CA LEU A 117 -2.02 -6.03 -6.29
C LEU A 117 -2.05 -6.18 -7.81
N GLY A 118 -0.92 -6.06 -8.49
CA GLY A 118 -0.84 -6.21 -9.94
C GLY A 118 -1.09 -7.65 -10.41
N PHE A 119 -0.67 -8.64 -9.63
CA PHE A 119 -0.95 -10.04 -9.90
C PHE A 119 -2.45 -10.36 -9.81
N GLU A 120 -3.13 -9.94 -8.74
CA GLU A 120 -4.58 -10.10 -8.63
C GLU A 120 -5.34 -9.38 -9.75
N GLN A 121 -4.84 -8.21 -10.17
CA GLN A 121 -5.46 -7.41 -11.22
C GLN A 121 -5.51 -8.14 -12.57
N ILE A 122 -4.57 -9.05 -12.87
CA ILE A 122 -4.59 -9.87 -14.10
C ILE A 122 -5.89 -10.68 -14.15
N PHE A 123 -6.16 -11.45 -13.11
CA PHE A 123 -7.31 -12.36 -13.07
C PHE A 123 -8.61 -11.59 -12.92
N LYS A 124 -8.62 -10.54 -12.09
CA LYS A 124 -9.77 -9.67 -11.94
C LYS A 124 -10.20 -9.07 -13.28
N ASN A 125 -9.26 -8.58 -14.08
CA ASN A 125 -9.58 -7.99 -15.38
C ASN A 125 -10.03 -9.05 -16.38
N SER A 126 -9.41 -10.23 -16.37
CA SER A 126 -9.81 -11.37 -17.20
C SER A 126 -11.29 -11.75 -17.00
N LEU A 127 -11.74 -11.81 -15.74
CA LEU A 127 -13.12 -12.15 -15.38
C LEU A 127 -14.17 -11.13 -15.86
N THR A 128 -13.76 -9.93 -16.29
CA THR A 128 -14.70 -8.95 -16.86
C THR A 128 -15.13 -9.28 -18.29
N GLY A 129 -14.40 -10.15 -18.99
CA GLY A 129 -14.59 -10.42 -20.42
C GLY A 129 -14.14 -9.28 -21.36
N LEU A 130 -13.64 -8.17 -20.80
CA LEU A 130 -13.12 -7.04 -21.58
C LEU A 130 -11.62 -7.22 -21.88
N PRO A 131 -11.12 -6.64 -22.98
CA PRO A 131 -9.72 -6.80 -23.40
C PRO A 131 -8.77 -5.94 -22.55
N MET A 132 -8.54 -6.36 -21.30
CA MET A 132 -7.73 -5.62 -20.32
C MET A 132 -6.70 -6.54 -19.66
N GLY A 133 -5.42 -6.29 -19.91
CA GLY A 133 -4.31 -6.93 -19.19
C GLY A 133 -4.27 -6.51 -17.71
N GLY A 134 -3.36 -7.08 -16.93
CA GLY A 134 -3.14 -6.70 -15.54
C GLY A 134 -1.99 -5.70 -15.37
N GLY A 135 -2.12 -4.80 -14.41
CA GLY A 135 -1.07 -3.84 -14.05
C GLY A 135 -1.29 -3.26 -12.65
N LYS A 136 -0.26 -2.64 -12.09
CA LYS A 136 -0.38 -1.78 -10.89
C LYS A 136 0.83 -0.84 -10.79
N GLY A 137 0.63 0.33 -10.23
CA GLY A 137 1.71 1.28 -9.93
C GLY A 137 1.43 2.08 -8.67
N GLY A 138 2.35 2.97 -8.31
CA GLY A 138 2.20 3.81 -7.13
C GLY A 138 3.50 4.44 -6.66
N SER A 139 3.42 5.09 -5.52
CA SER A 139 4.55 5.68 -4.78
C SER A 139 4.25 5.64 -3.28
N ASP A 140 5.32 5.57 -2.49
CA ASP A 140 5.32 5.77 -1.04
C ASP A 140 5.01 7.22 -0.60
N PHE A 141 4.76 8.14 -1.55
CA PHE A 141 4.29 9.48 -1.26
C PHE A 141 3.01 9.46 -0.41
N ASP A 142 3.05 10.15 0.73
CA ASP A 142 1.88 10.35 1.58
C ASP A 142 1.14 11.65 1.20
N PRO A 143 -0.04 11.57 0.55
CA PRO A 143 -0.83 12.75 0.22
C PRO A 143 -1.46 13.41 1.46
N LYS A 144 -1.49 12.73 2.61
CA LYS A 144 -2.06 13.27 3.84
C LYS A 144 -1.25 14.49 4.32
N GLY A 145 -1.96 15.54 4.70
CA GLY A 145 -1.37 16.81 5.14
C GLY A 145 -0.70 17.63 4.04
N LYS A 146 -0.77 17.22 2.77
CA LYS A 146 -0.22 17.97 1.65
C LYS A 146 -1.24 18.95 1.07
N SER A 147 -0.78 20.13 0.70
CA SER A 147 -1.58 21.10 -0.04
C SER A 147 -1.90 20.60 -1.44
N VAL A 148 -2.96 21.14 -2.04
CA VAL A 148 -3.32 20.87 -3.44
C VAL A 148 -2.16 21.17 -4.39
N ALA A 149 -1.37 22.20 -4.10
CA ALA A 149 -0.23 22.60 -4.93
C ALA A 149 0.92 21.58 -4.87
N GLU A 150 1.22 21.03 -3.69
CA GLU A 150 2.23 19.98 -3.52
C GLU A 150 1.82 18.69 -4.23
N ILE A 151 0.56 18.28 -4.06
CA ILE A 151 0.02 17.09 -4.74
C ILE A 151 0.10 17.25 -6.26
N ARG A 152 -0.24 18.44 -6.79
CA ARG A 152 -0.12 18.74 -8.22
C ARG A 152 1.34 18.65 -8.70
N ARG A 153 2.29 19.27 -8.00
CA ARG A 153 3.72 19.20 -8.35
C ARG A 153 4.24 17.76 -8.31
N PHE A 154 3.84 16.99 -7.30
CA PHE A 154 4.16 15.57 -7.21
C PHE A 154 3.61 14.78 -8.40
N CYS A 155 2.32 14.93 -8.73
CA CYS A 155 1.71 14.26 -9.88
C CYS A 155 2.40 14.63 -11.20
N GLN A 156 2.79 15.90 -11.37
CA GLN A 156 3.53 16.35 -12.55
C GLN A 156 4.92 15.71 -12.64
N SER A 157 5.66 15.65 -11.52
CA SER A 157 6.96 14.99 -11.45
C SER A 157 6.83 13.49 -11.75
N PHE A 158 5.87 12.82 -11.12
CA PHE A 158 5.60 11.40 -11.30
C PHE A 158 5.25 11.07 -12.76
N MET A 159 4.37 11.88 -13.39
CA MET A 159 3.96 11.66 -14.77
C MET A 159 5.06 12.01 -15.78
N THR A 160 6.03 12.85 -15.43
CA THR A 160 7.18 13.16 -16.31
C THR A 160 7.99 11.91 -16.68
N GLU A 161 8.09 10.95 -15.75
CA GLU A 161 8.66 9.64 -16.06
C GLU A 161 7.61 8.66 -16.58
N LEU A 162 6.46 8.54 -15.91
CA LEU A 162 5.46 7.51 -16.25
C LEU A 162 4.91 7.65 -17.69
N ALA A 163 4.81 8.86 -18.22
CA ALA A 163 4.26 9.11 -19.57
C ALA A 163 5.01 8.36 -20.68
N LYS A 164 6.28 8.01 -20.49
CA LYS A 164 7.09 7.25 -21.46
C LYS A 164 6.67 5.78 -21.56
N HIS A 165 5.95 5.28 -20.55
CA HIS A 165 5.64 3.87 -20.35
C HIS A 165 4.16 3.54 -20.53
N ILE A 166 3.29 4.56 -20.55
CA ILE A 166 1.83 4.39 -20.63
C ILE A 166 1.27 4.93 -21.95
N GLY A 167 0.06 4.50 -22.28
CA GLY A 167 -0.65 4.93 -23.49
C GLY A 167 -1.90 4.09 -23.73
N PRO A 168 -2.82 4.55 -24.59
CA PRO A 168 -4.15 3.94 -24.73
C PRO A 168 -4.13 2.46 -25.12
N SER A 169 -3.08 2.02 -25.83
CA SER A 169 -2.91 0.63 -26.27
C SER A 169 -1.74 -0.09 -25.59
N ARG A 170 -1.14 0.50 -24.55
CA ARG A 170 0.04 -0.06 -23.85
C ARG A 170 -0.26 -0.35 -22.38
N ASP A 171 -0.50 0.70 -21.61
CA ASP A 171 -0.84 0.64 -20.19
C ASP A 171 -1.73 1.84 -19.87
N VAL A 172 -2.87 1.58 -19.23
CA VAL A 172 -3.91 2.57 -18.94
C VAL A 172 -4.15 2.60 -17.43
N PRO A 173 -3.43 3.45 -16.68
CA PRO A 173 -3.61 3.53 -15.23
C PRO A 173 -4.98 4.11 -14.80
N ALA A 174 -5.28 3.99 -13.51
CA ALA A 174 -6.49 4.51 -12.86
C ALA A 174 -6.20 5.01 -11.44
N GLY A 175 -7.22 5.52 -10.77
CA GLY A 175 -7.15 5.84 -9.34
C GLY A 175 -7.14 4.61 -8.43
N ASP A 176 -6.52 4.75 -7.26
CA ASP A 176 -6.53 3.81 -6.13
C ASP A 176 -6.43 4.62 -4.81
N ILE A 177 -6.04 4.00 -3.68
CA ILE A 177 -5.82 4.70 -2.41
C ILE A 177 -4.80 5.83 -2.62
N GLY A 178 -5.18 7.05 -2.23
CA GLY A 178 -4.36 8.25 -2.39
C GLY A 178 -4.40 8.89 -3.79
N VAL A 179 -5.06 8.26 -4.77
CA VAL A 179 -5.20 8.77 -6.15
C VAL A 179 -6.67 8.81 -6.55
N GLY A 180 -7.33 9.95 -6.31
CA GLY A 180 -8.70 10.20 -6.75
C GLY A 180 -8.79 10.93 -8.08
N THR A 181 -9.99 11.38 -8.44
CA THR A 181 -10.25 12.17 -9.65
C THR A 181 -9.38 13.43 -9.74
N ARG A 182 -9.08 14.08 -8.60
CA ARG A 182 -8.17 15.24 -8.54
C ARG A 182 -6.76 14.89 -9.00
N GLU A 183 -6.17 13.84 -8.43
CA GLU A 183 -4.84 13.35 -8.82
C GLU A 183 -4.85 12.88 -10.28
N ILE A 184 -5.88 12.16 -10.72
CA ILE A 184 -6.05 11.75 -12.12
C ILE A 184 -6.11 12.97 -13.05
N GLY A 185 -6.76 14.06 -12.65
CA GLY A 185 -6.77 15.32 -13.41
C GLY A 185 -5.37 15.93 -13.54
N PHE A 186 -4.58 15.98 -12.47
CA PHE A 186 -3.20 16.47 -12.52
C PHE A 186 -2.29 15.58 -13.35
N LEU A 187 -2.41 14.25 -13.20
CA LEU A 187 -1.66 13.25 -13.95
C LEU A 187 -2.01 13.33 -15.45
N PHE A 188 -3.30 13.38 -15.79
CA PHE A 188 -3.76 13.47 -17.17
C PHE A 188 -3.37 14.81 -17.82
N GLY A 189 -3.45 15.91 -17.08
CA GLY A 189 -3.00 17.22 -17.55
C GLY A 189 -1.51 17.23 -17.91
N GLN A 190 -0.67 16.61 -17.08
CA GLN A 190 0.76 16.47 -17.37
C GLN A 190 1.02 15.50 -18.52
N TYR A 191 0.33 14.36 -18.57
CA TYR A 191 0.44 13.40 -19.69
C TYR A 191 0.14 14.08 -21.02
N LYS A 192 -1.00 14.79 -21.11
CA LYS A 192 -1.40 15.54 -22.30
C LYS A 192 -0.34 16.57 -22.71
N ARG A 193 0.26 17.29 -21.75
CA ARG A 193 1.32 18.26 -22.02
C ARG A 193 2.58 17.61 -22.60
N LEU A 194 2.97 16.44 -22.11
CA LEU A 194 4.19 15.75 -22.53
C LEU A 194 4.02 15.03 -23.87
N CYS A 195 2.89 14.35 -24.05
CA CYS A 195 2.60 13.57 -25.26
C CYS A 195 1.96 14.40 -26.37
N SER A 196 1.53 15.64 -26.07
CA SER A 196 0.80 16.52 -26.99
C SER A 196 -0.44 15.88 -27.61
N ASN A 197 -1.08 14.97 -26.88
CA ASN A 197 -2.25 14.23 -27.37
C ASN A 197 -3.35 14.10 -26.30
N PHE A 198 -4.61 14.12 -26.73
CA PHE A 198 -5.77 13.88 -25.88
C PHE A 198 -6.34 12.49 -26.18
N GLU A 199 -6.03 11.51 -25.33
CA GLU A 199 -6.36 10.11 -25.57
C GLU A 199 -6.69 9.32 -24.29
N GLY A 200 -7.13 8.08 -24.46
CA GLY A 200 -7.57 7.18 -23.38
C GLY A 200 -6.46 6.62 -22.48
N ALA A 201 -5.41 7.37 -22.19
CA ALA A 201 -4.25 6.88 -21.41
C ALA A 201 -4.53 6.69 -19.91
N LEU A 202 -5.63 7.26 -19.39
CA LEU A 202 -6.05 7.13 -17.99
C LEU A 202 -7.56 6.92 -17.89
N THR A 203 -8.02 6.08 -16.95
CA THR A 203 -9.43 5.98 -16.54
C THR A 203 -9.68 6.62 -15.17
N GLY A 204 -10.96 6.87 -14.86
CA GLY A 204 -11.33 7.69 -13.69
C GLY A 204 -11.21 9.20 -13.92
N LYS A 205 -11.24 9.60 -15.18
CA LYS A 205 -11.35 11.00 -15.62
C LYS A 205 -12.70 11.59 -15.24
N ASP A 206 -12.78 12.91 -15.14
CA ASP A 206 -14.06 13.61 -14.96
C ASP A 206 -14.88 13.58 -16.24
N ILE A 207 -16.21 13.62 -16.12
CA ILE A 207 -17.15 13.60 -17.24
C ILE A 207 -16.84 14.73 -18.24
N GLY A 208 -16.46 15.92 -17.77
CA GLY A 208 -16.16 17.06 -18.64
C GLY A 208 -14.93 16.89 -19.55
N TRP A 209 -14.11 15.85 -19.34
CA TRP A 209 -12.91 15.59 -20.13
C TRP A 209 -12.63 14.09 -20.35
N GLY A 210 -13.68 13.34 -20.70
CA GLY A 210 -13.56 11.94 -21.16
C GLY A 210 -13.68 10.90 -20.04
N GLY A 211 -14.30 11.28 -18.93
CA GLY A 211 -14.82 10.37 -17.92
C GLY A 211 -16.05 9.61 -18.39
N SER A 212 -16.46 8.64 -17.58
CA SER A 212 -17.67 7.85 -17.80
C SER A 212 -18.65 8.12 -16.68
N GLU A 213 -19.94 8.21 -17.02
CA GLU A 213 -21.01 8.08 -16.05
C GLU A 213 -20.91 6.73 -15.32
N ILE A 214 -21.56 6.63 -14.16
CA ILE A 214 -21.54 5.45 -13.28
C ILE A 214 -20.16 5.12 -12.70
N ARG A 215 -19.07 5.81 -13.08
CA ARG A 215 -17.72 5.52 -12.57
C ARG A 215 -17.63 5.60 -11.03
N PRO A 216 -18.18 6.63 -10.35
CA PRO A 216 -18.21 6.64 -8.89
C PRO A 216 -18.92 5.42 -8.30
N GLU A 217 -20.04 5.01 -8.89
CA GLU A 217 -20.94 3.97 -8.42
C GLU A 217 -20.43 2.55 -8.70
N ALA A 218 -19.70 2.38 -9.80
CA ALA A 218 -19.48 1.10 -10.48
C ALA A 218 -19.07 -0.05 -9.56
N THR A 219 -18.08 0.15 -8.68
CA THR A 219 -17.59 -0.91 -7.79
C THR A 219 -18.61 -1.28 -6.71
N GLY A 220 -19.29 -0.28 -6.13
CA GLY A 220 -20.31 -0.53 -5.10
C GLY A 220 -21.53 -1.23 -5.70
N TYR A 221 -21.98 -0.75 -6.85
CA TYR A 221 -23.10 -1.33 -7.59
C TYR A 221 -22.78 -2.75 -8.05
N GLY A 222 -21.59 -2.97 -8.62
CA GLY A 222 -21.15 -4.29 -9.04
C GLY A 222 -21.11 -5.31 -7.89
N CYS A 223 -20.72 -4.87 -6.68
CA CYS A 223 -20.74 -5.74 -5.50
C CYS A 223 -22.17 -6.18 -5.13
N ALA A 224 -23.12 -5.24 -5.12
CA ALA A 224 -24.52 -5.55 -4.84
C ALA A 224 -25.14 -6.43 -5.95
N TYR A 225 -24.87 -6.12 -7.23
CA TYR A 225 -25.33 -6.93 -8.36
C TYR A 225 -24.79 -8.35 -8.31
N PHE A 226 -23.51 -8.53 -7.98
CA PHE A 226 -22.93 -9.87 -7.86
C PHE A 226 -23.60 -10.65 -6.73
N ALA A 227 -23.84 -10.02 -5.57
CA ALA A 227 -24.55 -10.65 -4.47
C ALA A 227 -26.00 -11.05 -4.82
N GLU A 228 -26.76 -10.16 -5.48
CA GLU A 228 -28.11 -10.47 -5.96
C GLU A 228 -28.09 -11.68 -6.91
N ASN A 229 -27.16 -11.71 -7.88
CA ASN A 229 -27.06 -12.83 -8.83
C ASN A 229 -26.68 -14.15 -8.14
N VAL A 230 -25.83 -14.12 -7.12
CA VAL A 230 -25.50 -15.33 -6.34
C VAL A 230 -26.72 -15.85 -5.59
N LEU A 231 -27.47 -14.97 -4.92
CA LEU A 231 -28.68 -15.35 -4.20
C LEU A 231 -29.74 -15.93 -5.15
N ASP A 232 -29.98 -15.24 -6.26
CA ASP A 232 -30.99 -15.64 -7.25
C ASP A 232 -30.62 -16.97 -7.92
N GLN A 233 -29.41 -17.07 -8.46
CA GLN A 233 -29.02 -18.19 -9.31
C GLN A 233 -28.60 -19.45 -8.55
N LEU A 234 -28.06 -19.32 -7.33
CA LEU A 234 -27.54 -20.46 -6.58
C LEU A 234 -28.42 -20.85 -5.39
N LEU A 235 -29.17 -19.91 -4.82
CA LEU A 235 -29.94 -20.13 -3.59
C LEU A 235 -31.45 -19.94 -3.77
N ASN A 236 -31.92 -19.52 -4.96
CA ASN A 236 -33.31 -19.19 -5.24
C ASN A 236 -33.89 -18.19 -4.20
N ASP A 237 -33.11 -17.15 -3.93
CA ASP A 237 -33.35 -16.14 -2.89
C ASP A 237 -33.04 -14.73 -3.41
N THR A 238 -33.41 -13.67 -2.68
CA THR A 238 -33.22 -12.26 -3.09
C THR A 238 -32.66 -11.41 -1.96
N LEU A 239 -32.04 -10.27 -2.29
CA LEU A 239 -31.61 -9.28 -1.30
C LEU A 239 -32.78 -8.59 -0.58
N LYS A 240 -34.00 -8.63 -1.10
CA LYS A 240 -35.16 -7.97 -0.51
C LYS A 240 -35.41 -8.42 0.94
N GLY A 241 -35.44 -7.48 1.87
CA GLY A 241 -35.63 -7.70 3.30
C GLY A 241 -34.42 -8.28 4.04
N LYS A 242 -33.28 -8.50 3.37
CA LYS A 242 -32.07 -9.00 4.02
C LYS A 242 -31.36 -7.90 4.79
N LYS A 243 -30.87 -8.25 5.98
CA LYS A 243 -30.04 -7.37 6.80
C LYS A 243 -28.57 -7.47 6.37
N CYS A 244 -28.03 -6.37 5.87
CA CYS A 244 -26.69 -6.25 5.32
C CYS A 244 -25.78 -5.44 6.25
N ILE A 245 -24.63 -6.03 6.58
CA ILE A 245 -23.56 -5.38 7.36
C ILE A 245 -22.49 -4.95 6.38
N LEU A 246 -22.27 -3.64 6.25
CA LEU A 246 -21.21 -3.08 5.41
C LEU A 246 -20.09 -2.53 6.29
N SER A 247 -18.85 -2.82 5.89
CA SER A 247 -17.66 -2.17 6.41
C SER A 247 -17.18 -1.10 5.43
N GLY A 248 -16.63 -0.01 5.99
CA GLY A 248 -16.23 1.16 5.22
C GLY A 248 -17.36 2.21 5.09
N CYS A 249 -16.94 3.43 4.80
CA CYS A 249 -17.80 4.57 4.47
C CYS A 249 -17.16 5.43 3.36
N GLY A 250 -16.24 4.82 2.61
CA GLY A 250 -15.67 5.39 1.40
C GLY A 250 -16.56 5.13 0.19
N ASN A 251 -16.08 5.54 -0.98
CA ASN A 251 -16.79 5.47 -2.25
C ASN A 251 -17.49 4.11 -2.49
N VAL A 252 -16.77 2.99 -2.37
CA VAL A 252 -17.35 1.66 -2.61
C VAL A 252 -18.50 1.34 -1.65
N ALA A 253 -18.32 1.62 -0.35
CA ALA A 253 -19.30 1.27 0.67
C ALA A 253 -20.59 2.09 0.54
N VAL A 254 -20.49 3.40 0.31
CA VAL A 254 -21.68 4.27 0.20
C VAL A 254 -22.53 3.94 -1.04
N TYR A 255 -21.89 3.63 -2.17
CA TYR A 255 -22.60 3.23 -3.38
C TYR A 255 -23.11 1.78 -3.32
N CYS A 256 -22.42 0.89 -2.59
CA CYS A 256 -22.96 -0.44 -2.29
C CYS A 256 -24.23 -0.32 -1.43
N ALA A 257 -24.19 0.50 -0.37
CA ALA A 257 -25.35 0.76 0.48
C ALA A 257 -26.53 1.32 -0.33
N GLU A 258 -26.29 2.33 -1.19
CA GLU A 258 -27.31 2.88 -2.08
C GLU A 258 -27.97 1.80 -2.94
N LYS A 259 -27.18 0.94 -3.60
CA LYS A 259 -27.72 -0.12 -4.46
C LYS A 259 -28.48 -1.19 -3.67
N LEU A 260 -27.98 -1.57 -2.50
CA LEU A 260 -28.67 -2.51 -1.60
C LEU A 260 -30.04 -1.98 -1.17
N LEU A 261 -30.13 -0.70 -0.81
CA LEU A 261 -31.41 -0.06 -0.46
C LEU A 261 -32.37 0.00 -1.67
N GLU A 262 -31.87 0.22 -2.88
CA GLU A 262 -32.70 0.15 -4.10
C GLU A 262 -33.25 -1.26 -4.37
N MET A 263 -32.47 -2.30 -4.03
CA MET A 263 -32.89 -3.71 -4.12
C MET A 263 -33.80 -4.14 -2.96
N GLY A 264 -34.06 -3.24 -2.00
CA GLY A 264 -34.94 -3.50 -0.86
C GLY A 264 -34.28 -4.26 0.29
N ALA A 265 -32.95 -4.32 0.34
CA ALA A 265 -32.22 -4.77 1.52
C ALA A 265 -32.16 -3.69 2.61
N GLU A 266 -31.86 -4.11 3.84
CA GLU A 266 -31.67 -3.24 5.00
C GLU A 266 -30.18 -3.12 5.32
N VAL A 267 -29.60 -1.93 5.15
CA VAL A 267 -28.19 -1.69 5.51
C VAL A 267 -28.11 -1.30 6.98
N LEU A 268 -27.36 -2.04 7.79
CA LEU A 268 -27.31 -1.84 9.25
C LEU A 268 -26.05 -1.13 9.73
N THR A 269 -24.95 -1.18 8.98
CA THR A 269 -23.66 -0.62 9.43
C THR A 269 -22.92 0.12 8.34
N LEU A 270 -22.09 1.08 8.75
CA LEU A 270 -20.98 1.65 7.99
C LEU A 270 -19.80 1.86 8.94
N SER A 271 -18.56 1.83 8.45
CA SER A 271 -17.39 1.97 9.33
C SER A 271 -16.23 2.74 8.70
N ASP A 272 -15.26 3.16 9.51
CA ASP A 272 -13.93 3.55 9.05
C ASP A 272 -12.87 3.22 10.11
N SER A 273 -11.69 3.80 9.98
CA SER A 273 -10.59 3.59 10.92
C SER A 273 -10.88 4.08 12.35
N SER A 274 -11.88 4.93 12.57
CA SER A 274 -12.22 5.45 13.91
C SER A 274 -13.26 4.59 14.63
N GLY A 275 -14.15 3.93 13.89
CA GLY A 275 -15.16 3.03 14.45
C GLY A 275 -16.24 2.59 13.45
N THR A 276 -17.34 2.07 13.98
CA THR A 276 -18.51 1.59 13.21
C THR A 276 -19.77 2.25 13.73
N ILE A 277 -20.61 2.76 12.82
CA ILE A 277 -21.98 3.17 13.13
C ILE A 277 -22.92 1.99 12.85
N TYR A 278 -23.88 1.76 13.76
CA TYR A 278 -24.90 0.73 13.66
C TYR A 278 -26.28 1.37 13.79
N CYS A 279 -27.17 1.06 12.86
CA CYS A 279 -28.57 1.47 12.87
C CYS A 279 -29.44 0.21 12.88
N SER A 280 -30.08 -0.09 14.02
CA SER A 280 -30.93 -1.27 14.18
C SER A 280 -32.16 -1.25 13.27
N ALA A 281 -32.65 -0.05 12.94
CA ALA A 281 -33.77 0.19 12.03
C ALA A 281 -33.38 0.18 10.54
N GLY A 282 -32.08 0.09 10.23
CA GLY A 282 -31.54 0.24 8.89
C GLY A 282 -31.45 1.69 8.41
N PHE A 283 -30.41 2.00 7.63
CA PHE A 283 -30.22 3.32 7.03
C PHE A 283 -31.26 3.62 5.94
N SER A 284 -31.76 4.86 5.89
CA SER A 284 -32.62 5.34 4.80
C SER A 284 -31.82 5.83 3.59
N LYS A 285 -32.49 5.97 2.44
CA LYS A 285 -31.85 6.50 1.21
C LYS A 285 -31.34 7.92 1.41
N GLU A 286 -32.08 8.73 2.16
CA GLU A 286 -31.75 10.12 2.49
C GLU A 286 -30.51 10.20 3.39
N GLU A 287 -30.39 9.29 4.36
CA GLU A 287 -29.22 9.20 5.24
C GLU A 287 -27.97 8.78 4.46
N ILE A 288 -28.07 7.75 3.60
CA ILE A 288 -26.96 7.33 2.73
C ILE A 288 -26.56 8.47 1.78
N ARG A 289 -27.53 9.20 1.22
CA ARG A 289 -27.26 10.37 0.36
C ARG A 289 -26.52 11.47 1.13
N THR A 290 -26.95 11.78 2.34
CA THR A 290 -26.29 12.77 3.21
C THR A 290 -24.84 12.40 3.50
N ILE A 291 -24.60 11.12 3.85
CA ILE A 291 -23.24 10.61 4.09
C ILE A 291 -22.38 10.71 2.83
N LYS A 292 -22.95 10.35 1.66
CA LYS A 292 -22.28 10.42 0.36
C LYS A 292 -21.88 11.86 0.01
N GLU A 293 -22.79 12.82 0.14
CA GLU A 293 -22.54 14.24 -0.16
C GLU A 293 -21.47 14.85 0.77
N ALA A 294 -21.52 14.53 2.07
CA ALA A 294 -20.52 14.97 3.04
C ALA A 294 -19.13 14.41 2.72
N LYS A 295 -19.03 13.11 2.39
CA LYS A 295 -17.76 12.44 2.01
C LYS A 295 -17.23 12.89 0.65
N ALA A 296 -18.11 13.29 -0.27
CA ALA A 296 -17.71 13.86 -1.55
C ALA A 296 -17.11 15.26 -1.39
N THR A 297 -17.69 16.06 -0.48
CA THR A 297 -17.22 17.42 -0.15
C THR A 297 -15.90 17.38 0.62
N ASP A 298 -15.84 16.58 1.67
CA ASP A 298 -14.63 16.39 2.47
C ASP A 298 -14.42 14.91 2.85
N ARG A 299 -13.39 14.32 2.25
CA ARG A 299 -13.02 12.92 2.49
C ARG A 299 -12.48 12.68 3.91
N ALA A 300 -12.09 13.73 4.63
CA ALA A 300 -11.57 13.63 6.00
C ALA A 300 -12.67 13.49 7.05
N VAL A 301 -13.93 13.83 6.71
CA VAL A 301 -15.09 13.65 7.59
C VAL A 301 -15.13 12.18 8.02
N ARG A 302 -15.21 11.91 9.32
CA ARG A 302 -15.20 10.56 9.89
C ARG A 302 -16.60 9.99 10.00
N VAL A 303 -16.70 8.66 10.03
CA VAL A 303 -17.99 7.97 10.12
C VAL A 303 -18.78 8.35 11.37
N GLU A 304 -18.08 8.65 12.48
CA GLU A 304 -18.66 9.09 13.75
C GLU A 304 -19.48 10.38 13.62
N ALA A 305 -19.16 11.26 12.66
CA ALA A 305 -19.94 12.49 12.42
C ALA A 305 -21.39 12.19 11.99
N PHE A 306 -21.66 10.97 11.52
CA PHE A 306 -22.97 10.53 11.07
C PHE A 306 -23.70 9.66 12.09
N ALA A 307 -23.18 9.52 13.31
CA ALA A 307 -23.83 8.72 14.36
C ALA A 307 -25.28 9.18 14.65
N ASN A 308 -25.55 10.49 14.55
CA ASN A 308 -26.87 11.08 14.74
C ASN A 308 -27.74 11.09 13.47
N VAL A 309 -27.21 10.67 12.32
CA VAL A 309 -27.95 10.66 11.05
C VAL A 309 -28.86 9.43 10.99
N GLY A 310 -28.53 8.32 11.66
CA GLY A 310 -29.32 7.08 11.68
C GLY A 310 -30.33 6.94 12.84
N THR A 311 -30.58 8.00 13.61
CA THR A 311 -31.59 7.99 14.68
C THR A 311 -32.92 8.54 14.16
N LYS A 312 -33.78 7.65 13.66
CA LYS A 312 -35.22 7.91 13.76
C LYS A 312 -35.51 8.22 15.23
N LYS A 313 -36.05 9.41 15.52
CA LYS A 313 -36.71 9.74 16.78
C LYS A 313 -37.94 8.84 16.91
N THR A 314 -37.74 7.61 17.37
CA THR A 314 -38.79 6.81 18.00
C THR A 314 -38.42 6.72 19.46
N THR A 315 -39.26 7.33 20.27
CA THR A 315 -39.29 7.22 21.73
C THR A 315 -39.36 5.75 22.12
N GLU A 316 -38.22 5.13 22.36
CA GLU A 316 -37.99 3.98 23.25
C GLU A 316 -36.51 3.59 23.16
N ASP A 317 -35.91 3.40 24.32
CA ASP A 317 -34.48 3.17 24.61
C ASP A 317 -33.67 2.49 23.49
N ASN A 318 -32.72 3.22 22.90
CA ASN A 318 -31.68 2.64 22.04
C ASN A 318 -30.36 3.40 22.25
N GLY A 319 -29.67 3.05 23.34
CA GLY A 319 -28.32 3.52 23.63
C GLY A 319 -27.31 2.97 22.64
N PHE A 320 -26.49 3.86 22.07
CA PHE A 320 -25.37 3.53 21.20
C PHE A 320 -24.33 2.65 21.89
N THR A 321 -23.87 1.59 21.22
CA THR A 321 -22.65 0.87 21.59
C THR A 321 -21.55 1.20 20.60
N ASN A 322 -20.59 2.04 21.03
CA ASN A 322 -19.31 2.16 20.36
C ASN A 322 -18.55 0.84 20.59
N MET A 323 -18.51 -0.05 19.59
CA MET A 323 -17.70 -1.27 19.66
C MET A 323 -16.21 -0.93 19.46
N LYS A 324 -15.63 -0.21 20.43
CA LYS A 324 -14.19 -0.21 20.65
C LYS A 324 -13.85 -1.42 21.52
N GLY A 325 -13.11 -2.38 20.94
CA GLY A 325 -12.40 -3.39 21.73
C GLY A 325 -13.04 -4.77 21.84
N ILE A 326 -13.50 -5.36 20.73
CA ILE A 326 -13.50 -6.83 20.62
C ILE A 326 -12.25 -7.20 19.82
N SER A 327 -11.09 -7.10 20.50
CA SER A 327 -9.97 -7.95 20.14
C SER A 327 -10.34 -9.38 20.52
N SER A 328 -10.18 -10.29 19.57
CA SER A 328 -10.14 -11.74 19.80
C SER A 328 -9.32 -12.11 21.03
#